data_AF-A0AAW2YY91-F1
#
_entry.id   AF-A0AAW2YY91-F1
#
_cell.length_a   1.000
_cell.length_b   1.000
_cell.length_c   1.000
_cell.angle_alpha   90.00
_cell.angle_beta   90.00
_cell.angle_gamma   90.00
#
_symmetry.space_group_name_H-M   'P 1'
#
loop_
_entity.id
_entity.type
_entity.pdbx_description
1 polymer ?
#
loop_
_entity_poly.entity_id
_entity_poly.type
_entity_poly.pdbx_seq_one_letter_code
_entity_poly.pdbx_strand_id
1 'polypeptide(L)'
;MAKGGGPSKKTIEKEKKKTIEDKTFGLKNKNKSKVVQKQVQQVKNAVNQIHDKKAKKEAEEKEKKRMQKLLEKQREAELKSLFKSVDDKKKPEEEENQEEDDEEDEQDMFDQIEEELKNEEDMTIEEVVEVERSKIVGGTPVTFESFKKWKEFKNMQKVKEEEIKKKQQMESFKKSGAGLSGRDLFEYNQSLFVDDEEGDETVYVKPEDIDESLFVEEEEEQPESQDQGAPEEYDPATWKDPNKTPKTMLTDYQSTVLKLKPVDHAKFEQVSNTADGFVVKCVLTNLNKEFVTQIPYRQKKTAEHNAALMAYNHLMSLEKK
;
A
#
# COMPACT_ATOMS: atom_id res chain seq x y z
N MET A 1 11.32 -39.84 3.23
CA MET A 1 11.62 -38.75 2.27
C MET A 1 10.35 -38.32 1.52
N ALA A 2 9.63 -37.31 2.01
CA ALA A 2 8.55 -36.65 1.28
C ALA A 2 8.85 -35.15 1.20
N LYS A 3 9.26 -34.68 0.01
CA LYS A 3 9.62 -33.29 -0.27
C LYS A 3 8.40 -32.37 -0.08
N GLY A 4 8.42 -31.52 0.94
CA GLY A 4 7.46 -30.44 1.14
C GLY A 4 7.61 -29.39 0.04
N GLY A 5 6.75 -29.49 -0.97
CA GLY A 5 6.83 -28.66 -2.16
C GLY A 5 6.23 -27.28 -1.91
N GLY A 6 7.09 -26.25 -1.88
CA GLY A 6 6.71 -24.94 -2.43
C GLY A 6 6.06 -25.11 -3.81
N PRO A 7 5.30 -24.12 -4.31
CA PRO A 7 4.51 -24.27 -5.53
C PRO A 7 5.37 -24.95 -6.58
N SER A 8 4.93 -26.14 -7.00
CA SER A 8 5.78 -27.05 -7.77
C SER A 8 6.43 -26.29 -8.92
N LYS A 9 7.63 -26.69 -9.36
CA LYS A 9 8.29 -26.05 -10.51
C LYS A 9 7.33 -25.90 -11.70
N LYS A 10 6.39 -26.86 -11.86
CA LYS A 10 5.29 -26.83 -12.83
C LYS A 10 4.24 -25.75 -12.56
N THR A 11 3.88 -25.49 -11.30
CA THR A 11 2.95 -24.45 -10.87
C THR A 11 3.52 -23.06 -11.15
N ILE A 12 4.76 -22.79 -10.74
CA ILE A 12 5.45 -21.50 -10.99
C ILE A 12 5.59 -21.26 -12.49
N GLU A 13 5.93 -22.29 -13.26
CA GLU A 13 6.07 -22.19 -14.72
C GLU A 13 4.71 -21.94 -15.42
N LYS A 14 3.61 -22.45 -14.86
CA LYS A 14 2.25 -22.18 -15.34
C LYS A 14 1.83 -20.74 -15.08
N GLU A 15 2.17 -20.17 -13.93
CA GLU A 15 1.92 -18.76 -13.61
C GLU A 15 2.76 -17.80 -14.45
N LYS A 16 4.05 -18.13 -14.66
CA LYS A 16 4.92 -17.42 -15.62
C LYS A 16 4.29 -17.40 -17.01
N LYS A 17 3.82 -18.56 -17.50
CA LYS A 17 3.14 -18.68 -18.81
C LYS A 17 1.86 -17.85 -18.90
N LYS A 18 0.98 -17.91 -17.89
CA LYS A 18 -0.25 -17.09 -17.85
C LYS A 18 0.04 -15.58 -17.88
N THR A 19 0.98 -15.12 -17.07
CA THR A 19 1.35 -13.69 -17.00
C THR A 19 1.98 -13.20 -18.30
N ILE A 20 2.80 -14.05 -18.94
CA ILE A 20 3.36 -13.77 -20.27
C ILE A 20 2.23 -13.73 -21.31
N GLU A 21 1.30 -14.68 -21.29
CA GLU A 21 0.22 -14.78 -22.26
C GLU A 21 -0.75 -13.60 -22.21
N ASP A 22 -1.00 -13.06 -21.01
CA ASP A 22 -1.86 -11.91 -20.75
C ASP A 22 -1.20 -10.60 -21.19
N LYS A 23 0.02 -10.33 -20.73
CA LYS A 23 0.78 -9.13 -21.12
C LYS A 23 1.15 -9.08 -22.61
N THR A 24 1.11 -10.23 -23.29
CA THR A 24 1.40 -10.33 -24.74
C THR A 24 0.16 -10.63 -25.57
N PHE A 25 -1.04 -10.70 -24.96
CA PHE A 25 -2.27 -11.18 -25.60
C PHE A 25 -2.63 -10.41 -26.88
N GLY A 26 -2.52 -9.07 -26.87
CA GLY A 26 -2.83 -8.21 -28.01
C GLY A 26 -1.73 -8.13 -29.08
N LEU A 27 -0.52 -8.61 -28.79
CA LEU A 27 0.62 -8.55 -29.71
C LEU A 27 0.70 -9.79 -30.62
N LYS A 28 -0.04 -10.85 -30.28
CA LYS A 28 -0.02 -12.15 -30.97
C LYS A 28 -0.46 -12.10 -32.44
N ASN A 29 -1.28 -11.12 -32.83
CA ASN A 29 -1.73 -10.95 -34.23
C ASN A 29 -0.74 -10.17 -35.11
N LYS A 30 0.34 -9.61 -34.52
CA LYS A 30 1.38 -8.81 -35.18
C LYS A 30 2.77 -9.44 -35.08
N ASN A 31 2.83 -10.76 -34.86
CA ASN A 31 4.05 -11.55 -34.61
C ASN A 31 5.12 -11.55 -35.71
N LYS A 32 4.84 -10.95 -36.88
CA LYS A 32 5.81 -10.82 -37.98
C LYS A 32 6.72 -9.60 -37.85
N SER A 33 6.36 -8.63 -37.01
CA SER A 33 7.18 -7.42 -36.80
C SER A 33 8.32 -7.70 -35.82
N LYS A 34 9.57 -7.42 -36.24
CA LYS A 34 10.77 -7.56 -35.40
C LYS A 34 10.69 -6.72 -34.12
N VAL A 35 10.03 -5.56 -34.18
CA VAL A 35 9.83 -4.67 -33.03
C VAL A 35 8.89 -5.30 -32.02
N VAL A 36 7.78 -5.87 -32.49
CA VAL A 36 6.80 -6.60 -31.65
C VAL A 36 7.44 -7.84 -31.03
N GLN A 37 8.28 -8.56 -31.77
CA GLN A 37 9.04 -9.70 -31.25
C GLN A 37 10.00 -9.28 -30.12
N LYS A 38 10.72 -8.17 -30.28
CA LYS A 38 11.63 -7.63 -29.26
C LYS A 38 10.88 -7.22 -28.00
N GLN A 39 9.72 -6.57 -28.14
CA GLN A 39 8.87 -6.18 -27.01
C GLN A 39 8.32 -7.40 -26.25
N VAL A 40 7.85 -8.42 -26.97
CA VAL A 40 7.40 -9.70 -26.36
C VAL A 40 8.55 -10.39 -25.63
N GLN A 41 9.78 -10.35 -26.17
CA GLN A 41 10.97 -10.92 -25.53
C GLN A 41 11.38 -10.17 -24.26
N GLN A 42 11.29 -8.82 -24.27
CA GLN A 42 11.56 -8.00 -23.09
C GLN A 42 10.55 -8.27 -21.96
N VAL A 43 9.26 -8.36 -22.27
CA VAL A 43 8.20 -8.68 -21.29
C VAL A 43 8.41 -10.08 -20.70
N LYS A 44 8.77 -11.08 -21.53
CA LYS A 44 9.11 -12.43 -21.07
C LYS A 44 10.30 -12.43 -20.09
N ASN A 45 11.35 -11.70 -20.42
CA ASN A 45 12.54 -11.60 -19.57
C ASN A 45 12.24 -10.88 -18.25
N ALA A 46 11.45 -9.81 -18.27
CA ALA A 46 11.05 -9.08 -17.06
C ALA A 46 10.22 -9.95 -16.10
N VAL A 47 9.24 -10.71 -16.61
CA VAL A 47 8.41 -11.61 -15.78
C VAL A 47 9.24 -12.75 -15.18
N ASN A 48 10.17 -13.32 -15.94
CA ASN A 48 11.06 -14.37 -15.43
C ASN A 48 11.96 -13.85 -14.31
N GLN A 49 12.57 -12.67 -14.49
CA GLN A 49 13.48 -12.07 -13.51
C GLN A 49 12.79 -11.68 -12.18
N ILE A 50 11.54 -11.22 -12.22
CA ILE A 50 10.81 -10.83 -11.00
C ILE A 50 10.51 -12.05 -10.13
N HIS A 51 10.03 -13.14 -10.72
CA HIS A 51 9.72 -14.37 -9.98
C HIS A 51 10.98 -15.07 -9.47
N ASP A 52 12.08 -15.05 -10.24
CA ASP A 52 13.35 -15.65 -9.81
C ASP A 52 13.98 -14.86 -8.65
N LYS A 53 13.87 -13.52 -8.63
CA LYS A 53 14.29 -12.70 -7.50
C LYS A 53 13.45 -12.93 -6.24
N LYS A 54 12.13 -13.09 -6.38
CA LYS A 54 11.25 -13.37 -5.25
C LYS A 54 11.56 -14.74 -4.63
N ALA A 55 11.67 -15.78 -5.45
CA ALA A 55 12.02 -17.12 -4.99
C ALA A 55 13.41 -17.16 -4.34
N LYS A 56 14.39 -16.43 -4.90
CA LYS A 56 15.73 -16.33 -4.30
C LYS A 56 15.72 -15.62 -2.96
N LYS A 57 14.98 -14.51 -2.84
CA LYS A 57 14.87 -13.74 -1.59
C LYS A 57 14.18 -14.54 -0.48
N GLU A 58 13.13 -15.28 -0.81
CA GLU A 58 12.41 -16.14 0.14
C GLU A 58 13.28 -17.32 0.62
N ALA A 59 14.06 -17.92 -0.26
CA ALA A 59 15.04 -18.96 0.11
C ALA A 59 16.15 -18.41 1.02
N GLU A 60 16.70 -17.23 0.70
CA GLU A 60 17.73 -16.56 1.50
C GLU A 60 17.23 -16.15 2.90
N GLU A 61 15.97 -15.70 3.00
CA GLU A 61 15.34 -15.36 4.27
C GLU A 61 15.10 -16.59 5.14
N LYS A 62 14.68 -17.72 4.55
CA LYS A 62 14.51 -18.99 5.26
C LYS A 62 15.85 -19.55 5.75
N GLU A 63 16.90 -19.47 4.94
CA GLU A 63 18.26 -19.85 5.33
C GLU A 63 18.79 -18.99 6.47
N LYS A 64 18.56 -17.67 6.42
CA LYS A 64 18.92 -16.76 7.51
C LYS A 64 18.18 -17.06 8.81
N LYS A 65 16.88 -17.38 8.75
CA LYS A 65 16.08 -17.77 9.94
C LYS A 65 16.59 -19.10 10.54
N ARG A 66 16.96 -20.07 9.70
CA ARG A 66 17.60 -21.34 10.14
C ARG A 66 18.93 -21.08 10.85
N MET A 67 19.82 -20.29 10.23
CA MET A 67 21.11 -19.92 10.82
C MET A 67 20.96 -19.19 12.15
N GLN A 68 19.95 -18.31 12.26
CA GLN A 68 19.68 -17.60 13.50
C GLN A 68 19.20 -18.54 14.62
N LYS A 69 18.25 -19.45 14.33
CA LYS A 69 17.79 -20.46 15.30
C LYS A 69 18.94 -21.38 15.75
N LEU A 70 19.80 -21.80 14.82
CA LEU A 70 20.96 -22.63 15.13
C LEU A 70 21.93 -21.91 16.07
N LEU A 71 22.28 -20.66 15.76
CA LEU A 71 23.16 -19.84 16.59
C LEU A 71 22.58 -19.61 18.00
N GLU A 72 21.27 -19.42 18.10
CA GLU A 72 20.59 -19.23 19.39
C GLU A 72 20.60 -20.53 20.22
N LYS A 73 20.37 -21.69 19.58
CA LYS A 73 20.46 -23.00 20.22
C LYS A 73 21.88 -23.33 20.67
N GLN A 74 22.89 -23.01 19.86
CA GLN A 74 24.31 -23.11 20.23
C GLN A 74 24.63 -22.22 21.44
N ARG A 75 24.19 -20.97 21.41
CA ARG A 75 24.38 -20.05 22.54
C ARG A 75 23.70 -20.55 23.82
N GLU A 76 22.50 -21.12 23.72
CA GLU A 76 21.81 -21.72 24.85
C GLU A 76 22.56 -22.94 25.41
N ALA A 77 23.08 -23.80 24.53
CA ALA A 77 23.91 -24.95 24.91
C ALA A 77 25.21 -24.52 25.58
N GLU A 78 25.90 -23.51 25.06
CA GLU A 78 27.09 -22.92 25.69
C GLU A 78 26.78 -22.36 27.08
N LEU A 79 25.68 -21.62 27.23
CA LEU A 79 25.23 -21.12 28.53
C LEU A 79 24.92 -22.28 29.49
N LYS A 80 24.22 -23.31 29.02
CA LYS A 80 23.86 -24.48 29.82
C LYS A 80 25.09 -25.29 30.25
N SER A 81 26.09 -25.40 29.39
CA SER A 81 27.39 -26.00 29.70
C SER A 81 28.13 -25.17 30.77
N LEU A 82 28.10 -23.84 30.65
CA LEU A 82 28.67 -22.91 31.63
C LEU A 82 28.07 -23.06 33.04
N PHE A 83 26.80 -23.48 33.12
CA PHE A 83 26.08 -23.70 34.38
C PHE A 83 26.09 -25.16 34.87
N LYS A 84 26.75 -26.08 34.16
CA LYS A 84 26.87 -27.48 34.61
C LYS A 84 27.99 -27.60 35.64
N SER A 85 27.64 -28.03 36.86
CA SER A 85 28.56 -28.12 38.00
C SER A 85 29.66 -29.17 37.80
N VAL A 86 30.87 -28.81 38.23
CA VAL A 86 32.14 -29.55 38.09
C VAL A 86 32.18 -30.78 39.00
N ASP A 87 31.76 -31.95 38.53
CA ASP A 87 31.99 -33.21 39.29
C ASP A 87 32.40 -34.46 38.48
N ASP A 88 32.53 -34.42 37.15
CA ASP A 88 32.90 -35.62 36.39
C ASP A 88 34.14 -35.46 35.49
N LYS A 89 35.10 -36.39 35.63
CA LYS A 89 36.32 -36.53 34.80
C LYS A 89 36.18 -37.77 33.90
N LYS A 90 36.39 -37.63 32.57
CA LYS A 90 36.56 -38.77 31.64
C LYS A 90 37.63 -38.52 30.55
N LYS A 91 38.00 -39.58 29.82
CA LYS A 91 39.30 -39.99 29.22
C LYS A 91 39.35 -39.81 27.66
N PRO A 92 40.53 -39.92 27.00
CA PRO A 92 40.82 -39.37 25.65
C PRO A 92 40.68 -40.31 24.43
N GLU A 93 40.05 -41.50 24.54
CA GLU A 93 39.76 -42.35 23.35
C GLU A 93 38.40 -42.00 22.69
N GLU A 94 37.71 -40.98 23.20
CA GLU A 94 36.40 -40.54 22.72
C GLU A 94 36.47 -39.51 21.58
N GLU A 95 37.65 -38.94 21.25
CA GLU A 95 37.77 -37.78 20.34
C GLU A 95 37.56 -38.09 18.83
N GLU A 96 37.91 -39.28 18.32
CA GLU A 96 37.66 -39.63 16.89
C GLU A 96 36.22 -40.15 16.63
N ASN A 97 35.57 -40.78 17.62
CA ASN A 97 34.13 -41.10 17.53
C ASN A 97 33.27 -39.86 17.81
N GLN A 98 33.79 -38.88 18.54
CA GLN A 98 33.11 -37.60 18.79
C GLN A 98 32.92 -36.79 17.52
N GLU A 99 33.87 -36.76 16.57
CA GLU A 99 33.70 -35.98 15.33
C GLU A 99 32.61 -36.54 14.40
N GLU A 100 32.44 -37.87 14.31
CA GLU A 100 31.33 -38.49 13.54
C GLU A 100 29.99 -38.35 14.28
N ASP A 101 29.97 -38.48 15.62
CA ASP A 101 28.78 -38.24 16.45
C ASP A 101 28.36 -36.74 16.41
N ASP A 102 29.31 -35.80 16.37
CA ASP A 102 29.06 -34.36 16.31
C ASP A 102 28.48 -33.94 14.93
N GLU A 103 28.92 -34.55 13.82
CA GLU A 103 28.34 -34.30 12.49
C GLU A 103 26.92 -34.89 12.32
N GLU A 104 26.65 -36.07 12.88
CA GLU A 104 25.29 -36.65 12.93
C GLU A 104 24.37 -35.81 13.83
N ASP A 105 24.86 -35.34 14.98
CA ASP A 105 24.13 -34.46 15.90
C ASP A 105 23.80 -33.10 15.26
N GLU A 106 24.71 -32.53 14.45
CA GLU A 106 24.42 -31.32 13.66
C GLU A 106 23.33 -31.56 12.61
N GLN A 107 23.38 -32.67 11.88
CA GLN A 107 22.38 -32.99 10.86
C GLN A 107 20.99 -33.24 11.47
N ASP A 108 20.91 -33.93 12.60
CA ASP A 108 19.66 -34.16 13.35
C ASP A 108 19.11 -32.86 13.93
N MET A 109 19.98 -31.93 14.36
CA MET A 109 19.60 -30.58 14.76
C MET A 109 19.01 -29.77 13.60
N PHE A 110 19.60 -29.86 12.41
CA PHE A 110 19.07 -29.21 11.21
C PHE A 110 17.69 -29.77 10.82
N ASP A 111 17.53 -31.09 10.85
CA ASP A 111 16.27 -31.74 10.53
C ASP A 111 15.17 -31.38 11.53
N GLN A 112 15.49 -31.30 12.83
CA GLN A 112 14.57 -30.80 13.87
C GLN A 112 14.17 -29.34 13.64
N ILE A 113 15.13 -28.46 13.33
CA ILE A 113 14.84 -27.04 13.08
C ILE A 113 13.98 -26.87 11.83
N GLU A 114 14.22 -27.67 10.79
CA GLU A 114 13.41 -27.67 9.58
C GLU A 114 11.99 -28.16 9.84
N GLU A 115 11.83 -29.21 10.65
CA GLU A 115 10.52 -29.72 11.06
C GLU A 115 9.77 -28.71 11.94
N GLU A 116 10.43 -28.05 12.89
CA GLU A 116 9.83 -26.96 13.68
C GLU A 116 9.39 -25.77 12.83
N LEU A 117 10.22 -25.34 11.88
CA LEU A 117 9.88 -24.25 10.95
C LEU A 117 8.70 -24.62 10.06
N LYS A 118 8.63 -25.88 9.62
CA LYS A 118 7.53 -26.37 8.80
C LYS A 118 6.24 -26.48 9.61
N ASN A 119 6.32 -26.97 10.85
CA ASN A 119 5.18 -26.99 11.77
C ASN A 119 4.71 -25.56 12.09
N GLU A 120 5.62 -24.59 12.27
CA GLU A 120 5.26 -23.16 12.40
C GLU A 120 4.55 -22.59 11.16
N GLU A 121 4.97 -22.98 9.95
CA GLU A 121 4.38 -22.53 8.68
C GLU A 121 3.01 -23.20 8.41
N ASP A 122 2.84 -24.47 8.83
CA ASP A 122 1.63 -25.26 8.63
C ASP A 122 0.59 -25.05 9.75
N MET A 123 0.99 -24.49 10.91
CA MET A 123 0.06 -24.12 11.97
C MET A 123 -0.89 -23.01 11.49
N THR A 124 -2.18 -23.24 11.68
CA THR A 124 -3.19 -22.23 11.41
C THR A 124 -3.04 -21.04 12.36
N ILE A 125 -3.48 -19.85 11.95
CA ILE A 125 -3.39 -18.65 12.78
C ILE A 125 -4.12 -18.84 14.12
N GLU A 126 -5.19 -19.64 14.14
CA GLU A 126 -5.93 -20.02 15.34
C GLU A 126 -5.08 -20.88 16.30
N GLU A 127 -4.32 -21.83 15.76
CA GLU A 127 -3.44 -22.71 16.52
C GLU A 127 -2.26 -21.94 17.13
N VAL A 128 -1.67 -21.02 16.36
CA VAL A 128 -0.64 -20.09 16.86
C VAL A 128 -1.18 -19.25 18.02
N VAL A 129 -2.41 -18.74 17.88
CA VAL A 129 -3.05 -17.95 18.94
C VAL A 129 -3.28 -18.79 20.21
N GLU A 130 -3.66 -20.06 20.08
CA GLU A 130 -3.89 -20.94 21.24
C GLU A 130 -2.58 -21.33 21.94
N VAL A 131 -1.52 -21.61 21.17
CA VAL A 131 -0.17 -21.83 21.70
C VAL A 131 0.32 -20.60 22.45
N GLU A 132 0.20 -19.41 21.87
CA GLU A 132 0.60 -18.16 22.53
C GLU A 132 -0.26 -17.84 23.76
N ARG A 133 -1.56 -18.13 23.74
CA ARG A 133 -2.43 -18.02 24.92
C ARG A 133 -2.01 -18.95 26.04
N SER A 134 -1.63 -20.18 25.72
CA SER A 134 -1.16 -21.15 26.72
C SER A 134 0.15 -20.73 27.40
N LYS A 135 1.02 -20.00 26.68
CA LYS A 135 2.27 -19.44 27.22
C LYS A 135 2.03 -18.25 28.15
N ILE A 136 0.92 -17.53 27.98
CA ILE A 136 0.55 -16.38 28.83
C ILE A 136 -0.07 -16.89 30.14
N VAL A 137 0.77 -17.22 31.12
CA VAL A 137 0.32 -17.53 32.49
C VAL A 137 0.18 -16.23 33.29
N GLY A 138 -1.00 -15.63 33.23
CA GLY A 138 -1.36 -14.42 33.99
C GLY A 138 -1.29 -13.13 33.16
N GLY A 139 -2.44 -12.45 33.02
CA GLY A 139 -2.57 -11.20 32.26
C GLY A 139 -2.96 -10.00 33.12
N THR A 140 -2.59 -8.80 32.69
CA THR A 140 -3.13 -7.57 33.28
C THR A 140 -4.59 -7.41 32.85
N PRO A 141 -5.57 -7.27 33.77
CA PRO A 141 -6.96 -7.10 33.40
C PRO A 141 -7.15 -5.85 32.54
N VAL A 142 -7.99 -5.97 31.51
CA VAL A 142 -8.31 -4.88 30.58
C VAL A 142 -9.29 -3.93 31.27
N THR A 143 -8.76 -2.95 31.99
CA THR A 143 -9.48 -1.87 32.65
C THR A 143 -9.26 -0.57 31.86
N PHE A 144 -10.09 0.45 32.06
CA PHE A 144 -9.92 1.73 31.37
C PHE A 144 -8.54 2.36 31.62
N GLU A 145 -8.04 2.26 32.84
CA GLU A 145 -6.73 2.80 33.21
C GLU A 145 -5.57 2.01 32.57
N SER A 146 -5.65 0.68 32.53
CA SER A 146 -4.63 -0.14 31.86
C SER A 146 -4.66 0.04 30.35
N PHE A 147 -5.84 0.20 29.75
CA PHE A 147 -5.99 0.49 28.32
C PHE A 147 -5.46 1.88 27.95
N LYS A 148 -5.70 2.91 28.77
CA LYS A 148 -5.16 4.26 28.53
C LYS A 148 -3.64 4.27 28.57
N LYS A 149 -3.03 3.62 29.56
CA LYS A 149 -1.57 3.44 29.65
C LYS A 149 -1.02 2.65 28.46
N TRP A 150 -1.70 1.59 28.03
CA TRP A 150 -1.30 0.81 26.84
C TRP A 150 -1.39 1.65 25.56
N LYS A 151 -2.44 2.46 25.40
CA LYS A 151 -2.61 3.34 24.23
C LYS A 151 -1.54 4.42 24.18
N GLU A 152 -1.24 5.05 25.31
CA GLU A 152 -0.13 6.01 25.45
C GLU A 152 1.20 5.33 25.14
N PHE A 153 1.46 4.13 25.67
CA PHE A 153 2.64 3.34 25.37
C PHE A 153 2.76 2.99 23.87
N LYS A 154 1.66 2.56 23.22
CA LYS A 154 1.65 2.25 21.77
C LYS A 154 1.88 3.49 20.91
N ASN A 155 1.30 4.63 21.27
CA ASN A 155 1.57 5.90 20.60
C ASN A 155 3.03 6.31 20.77
N MET A 156 3.59 6.19 21.98
CA MET A 156 5.02 6.46 22.23
C MET A 156 5.94 5.52 21.46
N GLN A 157 5.59 4.23 21.35
CA GLN A 157 6.33 3.26 20.54
C GLN A 157 6.33 3.67 19.07
N LYS A 158 5.15 4.02 18.52
CA LYS A 158 5.03 4.46 17.12
C LYS A 158 5.86 5.72 16.85
N VAL A 159 5.80 6.72 17.73
CA VAL A 159 6.60 7.95 17.59
C VAL A 159 8.09 7.65 17.66
N LYS A 160 8.54 6.80 18.59
CA LYS A 160 9.96 6.40 18.67
C LYS A 160 10.42 5.65 17.43
N GLU A 161 9.59 4.76 16.89
CA GLU A 161 9.89 4.03 15.65
C GLU A 161 10.01 4.99 14.46
N GLU A 162 9.09 5.96 14.35
CA GLU A 162 9.15 7.02 13.33
C GLU A 162 10.40 7.89 13.48
N GLU A 163 10.80 8.25 14.71
CA GLU A 163 12.03 8.99 14.98
C GLU A 163 13.29 8.20 14.61
N ILE A 164 13.34 6.90 14.94
CA ILE A 164 14.44 6.02 14.57
C ILE A 164 14.52 5.90 13.05
N LYS A 165 13.38 5.68 12.39
CA LYS A 165 13.30 5.59 10.92
C LYS A 165 13.75 6.90 10.26
N LYS A 166 13.32 8.04 10.81
CA LYS A 166 13.73 9.37 10.33
C LYS A 166 15.23 9.61 10.52
N LYS A 167 15.81 9.20 11.66
CA LYS A 167 17.27 9.25 11.88
C LYS A 167 18.03 8.36 10.91
N GLN A 168 17.59 7.12 10.71
CA GLN A 168 18.19 6.20 9.74
C GLN A 168 18.11 6.74 8.31
N GLN A 169 16.97 7.34 7.94
CA GLN A 169 16.79 7.99 6.64
C GLN A 169 17.71 9.21 6.48
N MET A 170 17.90 10.00 7.55
CA MET A 170 18.80 11.15 7.55
C MET A 170 20.29 10.75 7.55
N GLU A 171 20.66 9.68 8.25
CA GLU A 171 22.02 9.13 8.23
C GLU A 171 22.35 8.48 6.89
N SER A 172 21.41 7.74 6.30
CA SER A 172 21.56 7.21 4.95
C SER A 172 21.66 8.32 3.92
N PHE A 173 20.86 9.40 4.02
CA PHE A 173 20.99 10.60 3.19
C PHE A 173 22.37 11.25 3.29
N LYS A 174 22.90 11.43 4.51
CA LYS A 174 24.26 11.98 4.73
C LYS A 174 25.36 11.09 4.17
N LYS A 175 25.16 9.77 4.12
CA LYS A 175 26.17 8.79 3.73
C LYS A 175 26.14 8.46 2.23
N SER A 176 24.96 8.43 1.60
CA SER A 176 24.82 7.98 0.21
C SER A 176 25.05 9.09 -0.82
N GLY A 177 24.80 10.37 -0.48
CA GLY A 177 24.80 11.47 -1.46
C GLY A 177 23.72 11.35 -2.57
N ALA A 178 23.18 10.15 -2.78
CA ALA A 178 21.98 9.86 -3.54
C ALA A 178 20.79 10.31 -2.68
N GLY A 179 20.27 11.49 -3.04
CA GLY A 179 19.13 12.12 -2.39
C GLY A 179 17.91 11.20 -2.32
N LEU A 180 17.08 11.49 -1.32
CA LEU A 180 15.73 10.98 -1.15
C LEU A 180 15.01 10.87 -2.52
N SER A 181 14.16 9.85 -2.70
CA SER A 181 13.26 9.83 -3.85
C SER A 181 12.48 11.14 -3.89
N GLY A 182 12.16 11.68 -5.09
CA GLY A 182 11.35 12.91 -5.19
C GLY A 182 10.04 12.82 -4.40
N ARG A 183 9.49 11.61 -4.28
CA ARG A 183 8.36 11.31 -3.40
C ARG A 183 8.68 11.48 -1.92
N ASP A 184 9.83 10.99 -1.47
CA ASP A 184 10.27 11.11 -0.07
C ASP A 184 10.58 12.57 0.29
N LEU A 185 11.13 13.36 -0.66
CA LEU A 185 11.31 14.80 -0.49
C LEU A 185 9.97 15.54 -0.41
N PHE A 186 8.99 15.15 -1.23
CA PHE A 186 7.65 15.75 -1.22
C PHE A 186 6.91 15.48 0.10
N GLU A 187 7.00 14.25 0.61
CA GLU A 187 6.43 13.89 1.92
C GLU A 187 7.17 14.58 3.09
N TYR A 188 8.48 14.85 2.94
CA TYR A 188 9.28 15.58 3.94
C TYR A 188 8.97 17.09 3.97
N ASN A 189 8.84 17.70 2.79
CA ASN A 189 8.54 19.12 2.65
C ASN A 189 7.83 19.42 1.32
N GLN A 190 6.50 19.38 1.37
CA GLN A 190 5.65 19.63 0.22
C GLN A 190 5.81 21.04 -0.37
N SER A 191 6.19 22.03 0.46
CA SER A 191 6.39 23.42 0.00
C SER A 191 7.65 23.66 -0.82
N LEU A 192 8.55 22.66 -0.92
CA LEU A 192 9.71 22.73 -1.83
C LEU A 192 9.36 22.38 -3.28
N PHE A 193 8.14 21.89 -3.55
CA PHE A 193 7.67 21.45 -4.87
C PHE A 193 6.55 22.35 -5.40
N VAL A 194 6.74 23.66 -5.28
CA VAL A 194 5.92 24.63 -5.99
C VAL A 194 6.73 25.04 -7.20
N ASP A 195 6.20 24.85 -8.41
CA ASP A 195 6.83 25.35 -9.63
C ASP A 195 7.05 26.85 -9.45
N ASP A 196 8.32 27.27 -9.43
CA ASP A 196 8.62 28.69 -9.47
C ASP A 196 8.25 29.22 -10.85
N GLU A 197 7.70 30.43 -10.90
CA GLU A 197 7.21 31.09 -12.11
C GLU A 197 8.31 31.35 -13.17
N GLU A 198 9.55 30.91 -12.91
CA GLU A 198 10.75 31.14 -13.72
C GLU A 198 11.20 29.89 -14.51
N GLY A 199 10.55 28.73 -14.30
CA GLY A 199 10.82 27.48 -15.05
C GLY A 199 10.27 27.43 -16.48
N ASP A 200 9.46 28.41 -16.90
CA ASP A 200 8.78 28.44 -18.21
C ASP A 200 9.55 29.21 -19.29
N GLU A 201 10.65 29.90 -18.97
CA GLU A 201 11.35 30.76 -19.95
C GLU A 201 12.38 30.03 -20.84
N THR A 202 12.64 28.74 -20.61
CA THR A 202 13.54 27.97 -21.49
C THR A 202 12.81 27.44 -22.72
N VAL A 203 12.79 28.22 -23.79
CA VAL A 203 12.31 27.79 -25.12
C VAL A 203 13.21 26.68 -25.65
N TYR A 204 12.72 25.44 -25.62
CA TYR A 204 13.40 24.28 -26.20
C TYR A 204 13.42 24.43 -27.73
N VAL A 205 14.59 24.71 -28.31
CA VAL A 205 14.74 24.80 -29.77
C VAL A 205 14.66 23.38 -30.35
N LYS A 206 13.56 23.06 -31.02
CA LYS A 206 13.33 21.79 -31.74
C LYS A 206 14.35 21.68 -32.89
N PRO A 207 15.18 20.63 -32.97
CA PRO A 207 16.09 20.41 -34.10
C PRO A 207 15.31 20.26 -35.41
N GLU A 208 15.78 20.90 -36.48
CA GLU A 208 15.10 21.03 -37.78
C GLU A 208 14.96 19.71 -38.57
N ASP A 209 15.65 18.64 -38.15
CA ASP A 209 15.74 17.36 -38.89
C ASP A 209 14.70 16.30 -38.47
N ILE A 210 13.70 16.65 -37.66
CA ILE A 210 12.68 15.70 -37.22
C ILE A 210 11.51 15.70 -38.19
N ASP A 211 11.33 14.61 -38.94
CA ASP A 211 10.23 14.38 -39.88
C ASP A 211 8.86 14.47 -39.16
N GLU A 212 8.14 15.56 -39.39
CA GLU A 212 6.87 15.87 -38.73
C GLU A 212 5.75 14.88 -39.06
N SER A 213 5.89 14.10 -40.14
CA SER A 213 4.92 13.06 -40.52
C SER A 213 4.96 11.80 -39.63
N LEU A 214 5.96 11.68 -38.76
CA LEU A 214 6.04 10.61 -37.76
C LEU A 214 5.27 10.91 -36.47
N PHE A 215 4.89 12.18 -36.26
CA PHE A 215 3.94 12.54 -35.21
C PHE A 215 2.54 12.34 -35.79
N VAL A 216 1.75 11.49 -35.13
CA VAL A 216 0.31 11.39 -35.43
C VAL A 216 -0.25 12.78 -35.20
N GLU A 217 -0.88 13.37 -36.22
CA GLU A 217 -1.74 14.54 -36.08
C GLU A 217 -2.85 14.16 -35.10
N GLU A 218 -2.59 14.39 -33.82
CA GLU A 218 -3.59 14.50 -32.79
C GLU A 218 -4.41 15.73 -33.19
N GLU A 219 -5.65 15.47 -33.61
CA GLU A 219 -6.67 16.47 -33.92
C GLU A 219 -6.58 17.57 -32.85
N GLU A 220 -6.24 18.80 -33.25
CA GLU A 220 -6.03 19.93 -32.34
C GLU A 220 -7.25 20.10 -31.42
N GLU A 221 -7.19 19.55 -30.20
CA GLU A 221 -7.97 20.05 -29.09
C GLU A 221 -7.49 21.48 -28.84
N GLN A 222 -8.41 22.42 -29.04
CA GLN A 222 -8.17 23.84 -28.83
C GLN A 222 -7.53 24.09 -27.45
N PRO A 223 -6.61 25.07 -27.34
CA PRO A 223 -5.95 25.35 -26.07
C PRO A 223 -6.99 25.64 -24.99
N GLU A 224 -7.00 24.81 -23.95
CA GLU A 224 -7.77 25.00 -22.73
C GLU A 224 -7.46 26.40 -22.17
N SER A 225 -8.35 27.33 -22.45
CA SER A 225 -8.40 28.61 -21.80
C SER A 225 -8.71 28.39 -20.32
N GLN A 226 -7.72 28.62 -19.44
CA GLN A 226 -7.86 28.76 -17.98
C GLN A 226 -8.79 27.75 -17.32
N ASP A 227 -8.21 26.76 -16.64
CA ASP A 227 -8.87 25.88 -15.66
C ASP A 227 -9.67 26.68 -14.61
N GLN A 228 -10.87 27.11 -15.00
CA GLN A 228 -11.98 27.34 -14.11
C GLN A 228 -12.56 25.96 -13.87
N GLY A 229 -11.95 25.26 -12.91
CA GLY A 229 -12.24 23.89 -12.52
C GLY A 229 -13.64 23.46 -12.88
N ALA A 230 -13.73 22.52 -13.83
CA ALA A 230 -14.97 21.85 -14.17
C ALA A 230 -15.73 21.53 -12.88
N PRO A 231 -17.01 21.91 -12.75
CA PRO A 231 -17.75 21.71 -11.51
C PRO A 231 -17.69 20.22 -11.16
N GLU A 232 -16.91 19.90 -10.11
CA GLU A 232 -16.64 18.54 -9.66
C GLU A 232 -17.98 17.82 -9.51
N GLU A 233 -18.29 16.94 -10.46
CA GLU A 233 -19.59 16.29 -10.54
C GLU A 233 -19.57 15.03 -9.67
N TYR A 234 -20.63 14.81 -8.91
CA TYR A 234 -20.80 13.61 -8.11
C TYR A 234 -21.09 12.42 -9.02
N ASP A 235 -20.08 11.56 -9.19
CA ASP A 235 -20.21 10.23 -9.75
C ASP A 235 -20.01 9.17 -8.66
N PRO A 236 -21.03 8.33 -8.36
CA PRO A 236 -20.92 7.24 -7.40
C PRO A 236 -19.74 6.28 -7.63
N ALA A 237 -19.27 6.12 -8.87
CA ALA A 237 -18.19 5.18 -9.20
C ALA A 237 -16.78 5.72 -8.86
N THR A 238 -16.60 7.05 -8.92
CA THR A 238 -15.29 7.70 -8.74
C THR A 238 -15.20 8.47 -7.41
N TRP A 239 -16.29 8.56 -6.66
CA TRP A 239 -16.32 9.28 -5.39
C TRP A 239 -15.44 8.64 -4.30
N LYS A 240 -14.57 9.45 -3.69
CA LYS A 240 -13.50 9.03 -2.78
C LYS A 240 -13.98 8.20 -1.58
N ASP A 241 -15.09 8.61 -0.94
CA ASP A 241 -15.60 7.99 0.28
C ASP A 241 -17.09 7.61 0.11
N PRO A 242 -17.45 6.31 0.02
CA PRO A 242 -18.84 5.88 -0.15
C PRO A 242 -19.79 6.33 0.98
N ASN A 243 -19.25 6.54 2.18
CA ASN A 243 -20.02 6.96 3.36
C ASN A 243 -20.14 8.49 3.49
N LYS A 244 -19.40 9.27 2.72
CA LYS A 244 -19.42 10.75 2.74
C LYS A 244 -19.89 11.30 1.40
N THR A 245 -21.15 11.04 1.09
CA THR A 245 -21.79 11.63 -0.08
C THR A 245 -21.92 13.16 0.07
N PRO A 246 -22.03 13.94 -1.03
CA PRO A 246 -22.23 15.39 -0.94
C PRO A 246 -23.42 15.82 -0.07
N LYS A 247 -24.49 15.02 -0.08
CA LYS A 247 -25.69 15.27 0.72
C LYS A 247 -25.44 15.06 2.21
N THR A 248 -24.68 14.03 2.58
CA THR A 248 -24.28 13.80 3.98
C THR A 248 -23.28 14.86 4.42
N MET A 249 -22.31 15.23 3.59
CA MET A 249 -21.35 16.30 3.90
C MET A 249 -22.04 17.64 4.18
N LEU A 250 -23.04 18.01 3.36
CA LEU A 250 -23.83 19.21 3.59
C LEU A 250 -24.63 19.15 4.90
N THR A 251 -25.24 18.00 5.19
CA THR A 251 -26.03 17.79 6.42
C THR A 251 -25.14 17.84 7.67
N ASP A 252 -23.97 17.19 7.62
CA ASP A 252 -22.98 17.19 8.68
C ASP A 252 -22.46 18.61 8.92
N TYR A 253 -22.19 19.37 7.86
CA TYR A 253 -21.77 20.77 7.99
C TYR A 253 -22.87 21.65 8.62
N GLN A 254 -24.13 21.50 8.19
CA GLN A 254 -25.25 22.24 8.75
C GLN A 254 -25.48 21.94 10.24
N SER A 255 -25.30 20.68 10.66
CA SER A 255 -25.50 20.26 12.04
C SER A 255 -24.30 20.57 12.96
N THR A 256 -23.07 20.36 12.50
CA THR A 256 -21.86 20.47 13.33
C THR A 256 -21.27 21.89 13.32
N VAL A 257 -21.17 22.50 12.14
CA VAL A 257 -20.53 23.82 11.97
C VAL A 257 -21.54 24.93 12.19
N LEU A 258 -22.66 24.91 11.44
CA LEU A 258 -23.69 25.94 11.53
C LEU A 258 -24.66 25.74 12.71
N LYS A 259 -24.65 24.56 13.34
CA LYS A 259 -25.53 24.19 14.47
C LYS A 259 -27.02 24.43 14.19
N LEU A 260 -27.43 24.22 12.95
CA LEU A 260 -28.82 24.36 12.51
C LEU A 260 -29.64 23.17 12.98
N LYS A 261 -30.90 23.44 13.36
CA LYS A 261 -31.87 22.38 13.67
C LYS A 261 -32.24 21.65 12.37
N PRO A 262 -32.64 20.37 12.42
CA PRO A 262 -33.02 19.61 11.22
C PRO A 262 -34.12 20.26 10.37
N VAL A 263 -35.01 21.06 10.99
CA VAL A 263 -36.06 21.81 10.29
C VAL A 263 -35.49 22.90 9.36
N ASP A 264 -34.32 23.42 9.73
CA ASP A 264 -33.62 24.51 9.05
C ASP A 264 -32.53 23.99 8.09
N HIS A 265 -32.43 22.67 7.91
CA HIS A 265 -31.52 22.06 6.94
C HIS A 265 -31.95 22.34 5.50
N ALA A 266 -31.00 22.13 4.58
CA ALA A 266 -31.22 22.36 3.16
C ALA A 266 -32.40 21.53 2.64
N LYS A 267 -33.28 22.17 1.87
CA LYS A 267 -34.44 21.52 1.25
C LYS A 267 -34.16 21.25 -0.22
N PHE A 268 -34.56 20.07 -0.69
CA PHE A 268 -34.36 19.65 -2.08
C PHE A 268 -35.72 19.58 -2.79
N GLU A 269 -35.88 20.37 -3.84
CA GLU A 269 -37.10 20.45 -4.64
C GLU A 269 -36.80 20.07 -6.08
N GLN A 270 -37.68 19.26 -6.69
CA GLN A 270 -37.56 18.93 -8.10
C GLN A 270 -38.18 20.05 -8.94
N VAL A 271 -37.39 20.65 -9.84
CA VAL A 271 -37.81 21.83 -10.63
C VAL A 271 -38.56 21.41 -11.90
N SER A 272 -38.12 20.36 -12.57
CA SER A 272 -38.78 19.81 -13.75
C SER A 272 -38.66 18.29 -13.84
N ASN A 273 -39.59 17.68 -14.56
CA ASN A 273 -39.54 16.28 -14.98
C ASN A 273 -39.63 16.26 -16.51
N THR A 274 -38.51 16.53 -17.17
CA THR A 274 -38.42 16.43 -18.62
C THR A 274 -38.11 14.97 -18.98
N ALA A 275 -38.50 14.51 -20.18
CA ALA A 275 -38.15 13.16 -20.65
C ALA A 275 -36.63 12.87 -20.59
N ASP A 276 -35.81 13.94 -20.59
CA ASP A 276 -34.35 13.90 -20.57
C ASP A 276 -33.72 13.78 -19.16
N GLY A 277 -34.51 13.83 -18.07
CA GLY A 277 -34.01 13.56 -16.71
C GLY A 277 -34.56 14.48 -15.60
N PHE A 278 -33.91 14.41 -14.44
CA PHE A 278 -34.27 15.12 -13.21
C PHE A 278 -33.40 16.37 -13.02
N VAL A 279 -34.05 17.53 -12.87
CA VAL A 279 -33.42 18.77 -12.44
C VAL A 279 -33.86 19.07 -11.00
N VAL A 280 -32.90 19.25 -10.10
CA VAL A 280 -33.13 19.45 -8.66
C VAL A 280 -32.54 20.77 -8.22
N LYS A 281 -33.26 21.44 -7.32
CA LYS A 281 -32.90 22.67 -6.65
C LYS A 281 -32.67 22.41 -5.16
N CYS A 282 -31.52 22.85 -4.66
CA CYS A 282 -31.18 22.88 -3.25
C CYS A 282 -31.40 24.29 -2.70
N VAL A 283 -32.24 24.43 -1.68
CA VAL A 283 -32.59 25.70 -1.02
C VAL A 283 -31.94 25.75 0.36
N LEU A 284 -31.02 26.70 0.54
CA LEU A 284 -30.44 27.05 1.83
C LEU A 284 -31.33 28.11 2.49
N THR A 285 -32.19 27.67 3.41
CA THR A 285 -33.16 28.52 4.13
C THR A 285 -32.48 29.60 4.98
N ASN A 286 -31.31 29.30 5.54
CA ASN A 286 -30.53 30.21 6.39
C ASN A 286 -29.90 31.37 5.62
N LEU A 287 -29.52 31.16 4.35
CA LEU A 287 -28.87 32.16 3.51
C LEU A 287 -29.81 32.74 2.44
N ASN A 288 -31.04 32.26 2.36
CA ASN A 288 -32.01 32.56 1.31
C ASN A 288 -31.38 32.43 -0.10
N LYS A 289 -30.57 31.39 -0.29
CA LYS A 289 -29.85 31.09 -1.53
C LYS A 289 -30.30 29.75 -2.08
N GLU A 290 -30.33 29.66 -3.40
CA GLU A 290 -30.86 28.52 -4.13
C GLU A 290 -29.85 28.07 -5.19
N PHE A 291 -29.63 26.77 -5.28
CA PHE A 291 -28.68 26.15 -6.20
C PHE A 291 -29.43 25.15 -7.08
N VAL A 292 -29.49 25.40 -8.38
CA VAL A 292 -30.19 24.53 -9.34
C VAL A 292 -29.15 23.81 -10.19
N THR A 293 -29.34 22.50 -10.36
CA THR A 293 -28.50 21.74 -11.30
C THR A 293 -28.68 22.22 -12.73
N GLN A 294 -27.59 22.56 -13.41
CA GLN A 294 -27.65 23.09 -14.79
C GLN A 294 -27.99 22.01 -15.82
N ILE A 295 -27.63 20.74 -15.53
CA ILE A 295 -27.79 19.59 -16.42
C ILE A 295 -28.86 18.65 -15.83
N PRO A 296 -29.76 18.07 -16.64
CA PRO A 296 -30.68 17.04 -16.18
C PRO A 296 -29.95 15.71 -15.94
N TYR A 297 -30.25 15.06 -14.81
CA TYR A 297 -29.63 13.78 -14.44
C TYR A 297 -30.57 12.60 -14.64
N ARG A 298 -30.01 11.46 -15.02
CA ARG A 298 -30.77 10.21 -15.18
C ARG A 298 -31.42 9.72 -13.88
N GLN A 299 -30.78 9.93 -12.73
CA GLN A 299 -31.30 9.53 -11.41
C GLN A 299 -31.56 10.75 -10.52
N LYS A 300 -32.73 10.77 -9.88
CA LYS A 300 -33.08 11.80 -8.89
C LYS A 300 -32.05 11.92 -7.76
N LYS A 301 -31.54 10.79 -7.26
CA LYS A 301 -30.53 10.78 -6.20
C LYS A 301 -29.25 11.51 -6.64
N THR A 302 -28.76 11.26 -7.85
CA THR A 302 -27.56 11.93 -8.38
C THR A 302 -27.78 13.44 -8.50
N ALA A 303 -28.95 13.86 -9.00
CA ALA A 303 -29.32 15.29 -9.05
C ALA A 303 -29.31 15.96 -7.66
N GLU A 304 -29.84 15.28 -6.63
CA GLU A 304 -29.81 15.78 -5.26
C GLU A 304 -28.39 15.92 -4.71
N HIS A 305 -27.50 14.96 -4.98
CA HIS A 305 -26.10 15.04 -4.53
C HIS A 305 -25.34 16.16 -5.25
N ASN A 306 -25.55 16.35 -6.55
CA ASN A 306 -24.94 17.46 -7.29
C ASN A 306 -25.45 18.82 -6.82
N ALA A 307 -26.76 18.97 -6.59
CA ALA A 307 -27.31 20.19 -5.99
C ALA A 307 -26.76 20.45 -4.58
N ALA A 308 -26.56 19.38 -3.78
CA ALA A 308 -25.94 19.48 -2.46
C ALA A 308 -24.46 19.90 -2.54
N LEU A 309 -23.71 19.39 -3.53
CA LEU A 309 -22.30 19.69 -3.74
C LEU A 309 -22.09 21.17 -4.09
N MET A 310 -22.93 21.73 -4.96
CA MET A 310 -22.91 23.17 -5.27
C MET A 310 -23.13 24.03 -4.01
N ALA A 311 -24.13 23.66 -3.21
CA ALA A 311 -24.44 24.37 -1.96
C ALA A 311 -23.30 24.25 -0.93
N TYR A 312 -22.71 23.06 -0.79
CA TYR A 312 -21.59 22.79 0.11
C TYR A 312 -20.34 23.57 -0.30
N ASN A 313 -19.94 23.52 -1.58
CA ASN A 313 -18.79 24.25 -2.09
C ASN A 313 -18.94 25.78 -1.90
N HIS A 314 -20.15 26.31 -2.10
CA HIS A 314 -20.44 27.70 -1.80
C HIS A 314 -20.26 28.02 -0.30
N LEU A 315 -20.77 27.19 0.62
CA LEU A 315 -20.55 27.36 2.06
C LEU A 315 -19.06 27.32 2.42
N MET A 316 -18.31 26.36 1.90
CA MET A 316 -16.87 26.25 2.12
C MET A 316 -16.10 27.46 1.57
N SER A 317 -16.54 28.04 0.44
CA SER A 317 -15.92 29.25 -0.12
C SER A 317 -16.14 30.49 0.76
N LEU A 318 -17.22 30.52 1.54
CA LEU A 318 -17.49 31.61 2.48
C LEU A 318 -16.61 31.52 3.73
N GLU A 319 -16.24 30.31 4.16
CA GLU A 319 -15.31 30.14 5.29
C GLU A 319 -13.86 30.52 4.96
N LYS A 320 -13.46 30.39 3.70
CA LYS A 320 -12.10 30.74 3.25
C LYS A 320 -11.89 32.25 3.10
N LYS A 321 -12.94 33.05 3.15
CA LYS A 321 -12.90 34.52 3.04
C LYS A 321 -13.02 35.16 4.42
#